data_AF-A0A420RHR8-F1
#
_entry.id   AF-A0A420RHR8-F1
#
_cell.length_a   1.000
_cell.length_b   1.000
_cell.length_c   1.000
_cell.angle_alpha   90.00
_cell.angle_beta   90.00
_cell.angle_gamma   90.00
#
_symmetry.space_group_name_H-M   'P 1'
#
loop_
_entity.id
_entity.type
_entity.pdbx_description
1 polymer ?
#
loop_
_entity_poly.entity_id
_entity_poly.type
_entity_poly.pdbx_seq_one_letter_code
_entity_poly.pdbx_strand_id
1 'polypeptide(L)'
;MAAFTGNIDRYVRLRRPHPLNGEMQCIVRGIYHNTFFAKWCYEQPELAVLQKFVHARFIMNDDLTWLNSDRPFSKEDVPRIMWYPQTANRTTYLELLRLIPELKQLVAQALVVSDSPSDVARLEPEITSEIYAEIMSGVRSDAFQEFLHQRQSNEEEEELAEWMELPHDIHDVARYDHFASKEIKSWFAKALKELTLDDVGVENREVYEPDTRDARDLIRYMSAFLKKPRDHYREAREAR
;
A
#
# COMPACT_ATOMS: atom_id res chain seq x y z
N MET A 1 2.13 2.86 16.78
CA MET A 1 1.66 4.26 16.76
C MET A 1 0.14 4.33 16.55
N ALA A 2 -0.56 5.36 17.04
CA ALA A 2 -2.02 5.48 16.91
C ALA A 2 -2.50 5.66 15.45
N ALA A 3 -1.75 6.43 14.65
CA ALA A 3 -2.00 6.58 13.22
C ALA A 3 -1.92 5.24 12.47
N PHE A 4 -0.95 4.39 12.81
CA PHE A 4 -0.74 3.08 12.18
C PHE A 4 -1.98 2.18 12.26
N THR A 5 -2.67 2.18 13.42
CA THR A 5 -3.90 1.40 13.63
C THR A 5 -5.16 2.15 13.21
N GLY A 6 -5.04 3.40 12.76
CA GLY A 6 -6.18 4.27 12.45
C GLY A 6 -7.03 4.65 13.68
N ASN A 7 -6.43 4.73 14.87
CA ASN A 7 -7.15 5.11 16.08
C ASN A 7 -7.21 6.64 16.18
N ILE A 8 -8.35 7.23 15.75
CA ILE A 8 -8.55 8.68 15.67
C ILE A 8 -8.38 9.34 17.04
N ASP A 9 -9.10 8.88 18.07
CA ASP A 9 -9.09 9.51 19.40
C ASP A 9 -7.68 9.57 19.99
N ARG A 10 -6.95 8.45 19.90
CA ARG A 10 -5.57 8.38 20.40
C ARG A 10 -4.62 9.20 19.52
N TYR A 11 -4.85 9.25 18.20
CA TYR A 11 -4.03 10.04 17.30
C TYR A 11 -4.19 11.54 17.57
N VAL A 12 -5.43 12.05 17.62
CA VAL A 12 -5.73 13.46 17.90
C VAL A 12 -5.12 13.91 19.24
N ARG A 13 -5.23 13.09 20.29
CA ARG A 13 -4.67 13.42 21.61
C ARG A 13 -3.15 13.47 21.66
N LEU A 14 -2.47 12.73 20.77
CA LEU A 14 -1.01 12.61 20.76
C LEU A 14 -0.36 13.41 19.61
N ARG A 15 -1.16 13.95 18.69
CA ARG A 15 -0.71 14.70 17.52
C ARG A 15 0.05 15.94 17.98
N ARG A 16 1.24 16.14 17.40
CA ARG A 16 2.11 17.29 17.67
C ARG A 16 1.95 18.31 16.54
N PRO A 17 2.34 19.59 16.75
CA PRO A 17 2.34 20.59 15.67
C PRO A 17 3.22 20.19 14.48
N HIS A 18 4.28 19.42 14.73
CA HIS A 18 5.16 18.88 13.71
C HIS A 18 5.09 17.35 13.73
N PRO A 19 4.95 16.69 12.58
CA PRO A 19 4.91 15.24 12.49
C PRO A 19 6.26 14.64 12.92
N LEU A 20 6.20 13.52 13.62
CA LEU A 20 7.36 12.72 13.96
C LEU A 20 7.89 11.98 12.73
N ASN A 21 9.17 11.59 12.77
CA ASN A 21 9.78 10.76 11.74
C ASN A 21 9.02 9.43 11.62
N GLY A 22 8.64 9.04 10.40
CA GLY A 22 7.84 7.83 10.17
C GLY A 22 6.32 8.01 10.39
N GLU A 23 5.86 9.16 10.90
CA GLU A 23 4.45 9.37 11.20
C GLU A 23 3.59 9.36 9.93
N MET A 24 4.06 9.95 8.83
CA MET A 24 3.33 9.99 7.56
C MET A 24 3.07 8.58 7.00
N GLN A 25 4.03 7.68 7.11
CA GLN A 25 3.91 6.28 6.71
C GLN A 25 2.86 5.58 7.57
N CYS A 26 2.86 5.85 8.88
CA CYS A 26 1.83 5.36 9.79
C CYS A 26 0.44 5.90 9.42
N ILE A 27 0.32 7.17 9.03
CA ILE A 27 -0.96 7.77 8.61
C ILE A 27 -1.45 7.11 7.32
N VAL A 28 -0.59 6.99 6.29
CA VAL A 28 -0.94 6.32 5.01
C VAL A 28 -1.39 4.88 5.27
N ARG A 29 -0.65 4.15 6.10
CA ARG A 29 -1.02 2.78 6.49
C ARG A 29 -2.35 2.73 7.27
N GLY A 30 -2.61 3.70 8.14
CA GLY A 30 -3.88 3.85 8.84
C GLY A 30 -5.04 4.13 7.89
N ILE A 31 -4.84 5.00 6.90
CA ILE A 31 -5.81 5.33 5.85
C ILE A 31 -6.22 4.06 5.08
N TYR A 32 -5.25 3.26 4.65
CA TYR A 32 -5.50 2.05 3.86
C TYR A 32 -6.31 1.00 4.64
N HIS A 33 -6.15 0.93 5.96
CA HIS A 33 -6.72 -0.15 6.78
C HIS A 33 -7.92 0.25 7.63
N ASN A 34 -8.25 1.53 7.73
CA ASN A 34 -9.37 2.00 8.53
C ASN A 34 -10.16 3.09 7.79
N THR A 35 -11.38 2.73 7.37
CA THR A 35 -12.28 3.63 6.63
C THR A 35 -12.66 4.89 7.41
N PHE A 36 -12.92 4.78 8.72
CA PHE A 36 -13.25 5.95 9.53
C PHE A 36 -12.06 6.88 9.67
N PHE A 37 -10.85 6.33 9.82
CA PHE A 37 -9.62 7.11 9.86
C PHE A 37 -9.36 7.80 8.51
N ALA A 38 -9.57 7.11 7.39
CA ALA A 38 -9.48 7.70 6.06
C ALA A 38 -10.45 8.87 5.86
N LYS A 39 -11.73 8.69 6.27
CA LYS A 39 -12.73 9.76 6.24
C LYS A 39 -12.35 10.93 7.15
N TRP A 40 -11.86 10.65 8.35
CA TRP A 40 -11.38 11.71 9.24
C TRP A 40 -10.23 12.49 8.61
N CYS A 41 -9.24 11.81 8.00
CA CYS A 41 -8.14 12.43 7.26
C CYS A 41 -8.64 13.27 6.06
N TYR A 42 -9.69 12.82 5.36
CA TYR A 42 -10.32 13.57 4.26
C TYR A 42 -10.75 14.96 4.71
N GLU A 43 -11.30 15.05 5.92
CA GLU A 43 -11.85 16.27 6.52
C GLU A 43 -10.77 17.20 7.11
N GLN A 44 -9.48 16.78 7.17
CA GLN A 44 -8.40 17.60 7.75
C GLN A 44 -7.65 18.40 6.66
N PRO A 45 -7.70 19.75 6.68
CA PRO A 45 -6.97 20.58 5.71
C PRO A 45 -5.45 20.36 5.74
N GLU A 46 -4.87 20.13 6.93
CA GLU A 46 -3.43 19.92 7.05
C GLU A 46 -2.95 18.58 6.45
N LEU A 47 -3.87 17.65 6.20
CA LEU A 47 -3.59 16.35 5.59
C LEU A 47 -3.96 16.32 4.11
N ALA A 48 -4.26 17.47 3.48
CA ALA A 48 -4.61 17.58 2.07
C ALA A 48 -3.57 16.94 1.11
N VAL A 49 -2.30 16.90 1.53
CA VAL A 49 -1.22 16.25 0.76
C VAL A 49 -1.34 14.72 0.69
N LEU A 50 -2.15 14.10 1.54
CA LEU A 50 -2.39 12.66 1.61
C LEU A 50 -3.71 12.23 0.94
N GLN A 51 -4.43 13.15 0.31
CA GLN A 51 -5.78 12.90 -0.23
C GLN A 51 -5.83 11.74 -1.23
N LYS A 52 -4.80 11.56 -2.06
CA LYS A 52 -4.75 10.40 -2.97
C LYS A 52 -4.87 9.06 -2.23
N PHE A 53 -4.22 8.92 -1.07
CA PHE A 53 -4.28 7.71 -0.27
C PHE A 53 -5.68 7.50 0.34
N VAL A 54 -6.39 8.59 0.65
CA VAL A 54 -7.79 8.56 1.09
C VAL A 54 -8.69 8.08 -0.04
N HIS A 55 -8.50 8.59 -1.26
CA HIS A 55 -9.23 8.14 -2.45
C HIS A 55 -9.03 6.64 -2.71
N ALA A 56 -7.82 6.10 -2.50
CA ALA A 56 -7.59 4.65 -2.53
C ALA A 56 -8.56 3.91 -1.62
N ARG A 57 -8.69 4.34 -0.35
CA ARG A 57 -9.57 3.68 0.61
C ARG A 57 -11.04 3.80 0.22
N PHE A 58 -11.45 4.91 -0.39
CA PHE A 58 -12.80 5.08 -0.92
C PHE A 58 -13.07 4.15 -2.10
N ILE A 59 -12.13 4.04 -3.05
CA ILE A 59 -12.21 3.07 -4.16
C ILE A 59 -12.36 1.64 -3.63
N MET A 60 -11.52 1.23 -2.66
CA MET A 60 -11.60 -0.10 -2.02
C MET A 60 -12.91 -0.37 -1.26
N ASN A 61 -13.72 0.66 -1.06
CA ASN A 61 -15.03 0.61 -0.42
C ASN A 61 -16.18 0.80 -1.43
N ASP A 62 -15.89 0.72 -2.73
CA ASP A 62 -16.84 0.97 -3.81
C ASP A 62 -17.42 2.40 -3.81
N ASP A 63 -16.68 3.36 -3.24
CA ASP A 63 -17.08 4.77 -3.14
C ASP A 63 -16.30 5.64 -4.13
N LEU A 64 -17.03 6.14 -5.14
CA LEU A 64 -16.55 7.09 -6.15
C LEU A 64 -17.21 8.47 -6.00
N THR A 65 -17.93 8.74 -4.91
CA THR A 65 -18.69 9.99 -4.74
C THR A 65 -17.81 11.23 -4.69
N TRP A 66 -16.56 11.08 -4.28
CA TRP A 66 -15.53 12.13 -4.29
C TRP A 66 -15.20 12.65 -5.69
N LEU A 67 -15.48 11.86 -6.75
CA LEU A 67 -15.32 12.30 -8.14
C LEU A 67 -16.38 13.30 -8.59
N ASN A 68 -17.49 13.44 -7.86
CA ASN A 68 -18.54 14.43 -8.15
C ASN A 68 -18.16 15.87 -7.74
N SER A 69 -16.91 16.13 -7.39
CA SER A 69 -16.45 17.48 -7.05
C SER A 69 -16.26 18.35 -8.28
N ASP A 70 -16.44 19.67 -8.16
CA ASP A 70 -16.25 20.64 -9.25
C ASP A 70 -14.79 20.70 -9.78
N ARG A 71 -13.84 20.05 -9.10
CA ARG A 71 -12.44 19.99 -9.49
C ARG A 71 -12.22 18.81 -10.47
N PRO A 72 -11.50 19.02 -11.59
CA PRO A 72 -11.07 17.92 -12.46
C PRO A 72 -10.03 17.05 -11.74
N PHE A 73 -10.27 15.74 -11.74
CA PHE A 73 -9.33 14.74 -11.24
C PHE A 73 -8.39 14.29 -12.35
N SER A 74 -7.11 14.07 -12.00
CA SER A 74 -6.14 13.44 -12.88
C SER A 74 -5.63 12.12 -12.30
N LYS A 75 -4.85 11.39 -13.10
CA LYS A 75 -4.13 10.18 -12.65
C LYS A 75 -3.32 10.41 -11.37
N GLU A 76 -2.82 11.62 -11.11
CA GLU A 76 -2.02 11.95 -9.92
C GLU A 76 -2.84 12.01 -8.62
N ASP A 77 -4.16 12.16 -8.73
CA ASP A 77 -5.08 12.14 -7.59
C ASP A 77 -5.44 10.71 -7.15
N VAL A 78 -5.03 9.69 -7.91
CA VAL A 78 -5.24 8.28 -7.63
C VAL A 78 -3.90 7.63 -7.31
N PRO A 79 -3.76 6.93 -6.17
CA PRO A 79 -2.50 6.30 -5.82
C PRO A 79 -2.27 5.04 -6.65
N ARG A 80 -1.02 4.62 -6.75
CA ARG A 80 -0.64 3.42 -7.50
C ARG A 80 -1.30 2.16 -6.96
N ILE A 81 -1.55 2.08 -5.64
CA ILE A 81 -2.19 0.93 -4.99
C ILE A 81 -3.61 1.28 -4.56
N MET A 82 -4.61 0.70 -5.21
CA MET A 82 -6.04 0.92 -4.90
C MET A 82 -6.83 -0.38 -4.60
N TRP A 83 -6.13 -1.50 -4.39
CA TRP A 83 -6.69 -2.85 -4.24
C TRP A 83 -6.23 -3.60 -2.99
N TYR A 84 -5.58 -2.91 -2.05
CA TYR A 84 -5.06 -3.50 -0.81
C TYR A 84 -5.38 -2.60 0.39
N PRO A 85 -5.82 -3.13 1.55
CA PRO A 85 -5.83 -4.55 1.95
C PRO A 85 -6.98 -5.38 1.38
N GLN A 86 -7.91 -4.75 0.69
CA GLN A 86 -9.05 -5.40 0.07
C GLN A 86 -9.26 -4.81 -1.33
N THR A 87 -9.76 -5.63 -2.26
CA THR A 87 -10.14 -5.18 -3.59
C THR A 87 -11.52 -4.54 -3.58
N ALA A 88 -11.73 -3.55 -4.44
CA ALA A 88 -13.06 -3.09 -4.80
C ALA A 88 -13.81 -4.10 -5.68
N ASN A 89 -15.09 -3.87 -5.92
CA ASN A 89 -15.87 -4.57 -6.92
C ASN A 89 -15.35 -4.24 -8.34
N ARG A 90 -15.40 -5.23 -9.26
CA ARG A 90 -15.03 -5.01 -10.67
C ARG A 90 -15.76 -3.83 -11.31
N THR A 91 -17.03 -3.62 -10.95
CA THR A 91 -17.84 -2.53 -11.50
C THR A 91 -17.31 -1.16 -11.08
N THR A 92 -16.80 -1.03 -9.85
CA THR A 92 -16.14 0.18 -9.36
C THR A 92 -14.90 0.51 -10.19
N TYR A 93 -14.05 -0.48 -10.50
CA TYR A 93 -12.87 -0.25 -11.32
C TYR A 93 -13.23 0.14 -12.76
N LEU A 94 -14.27 -0.46 -13.34
CA LEU A 94 -14.74 -0.12 -14.68
C LEU A 94 -15.36 1.28 -14.74
N GLU A 95 -16.13 1.68 -13.73
CA GLU A 95 -16.65 3.04 -13.62
C GLU A 95 -15.53 4.06 -13.39
N LEU A 96 -14.53 3.73 -12.56
CA LEU A 96 -13.35 4.55 -12.36
C LEU A 96 -12.60 4.78 -13.69
N LEU A 97 -12.43 3.73 -14.49
CA LEU A 97 -11.82 3.84 -15.81
C LEU A 97 -12.67 4.67 -16.79
N ARG A 98 -14.00 4.53 -16.73
CA ARG A 98 -14.91 5.33 -17.56
C ARG A 98 -14.78 6.83 -17.24
N LEU A 99 -14.56 7.16 -15.97
CA LEU A 99 -14.39 8.54 -15.49
C LEU A 99 -12.98 9.08 -15.72
N ILE A 100 -11.95 8.24 -15.57
CA ILE A 100 -10.53 8.61 -15.73
C ILE A 100 -9.82 7.58 -16.63
N PRO A 101 -9.92 7.73 -17.97
CA PRO A 101 -9.36 6.77 -18.92
C PRO A 101 -7.85 6.55 -18.82
N GLU A 102 -7.10 7.55 -18.31
CA GLU A 102 -5.63 7.42 -18.12
C GLU A 102 -5.25 6.34 -17.09
N LEU A 103 -6.20 5.86 -16.29
CA LEU A 103 -5.99 4.80 -15.29
C LEU A 103 -6.03 3.38 -15.88
N LYS A 104 -6.14 3.21 -17.20
CA LYS A 104 -6.24 1.89 -17.86
C LYS A 104 -5.29 0.83 -17.29
N GLN A 105 -4.00 1.13 -17.18
CA GLN A 105 -3.01 0.16 -16.68
C GLN A 105 -3.20 -0.15 -15.18
N LEU A 106 -3.50 0.86 -14.37
CA LEU A 106 -3.73 0.66 -12.92
C LEU A 106 -5.01 -0.12 -12.66
N VAL A 107 -6.08 0.17 -13.40
CA VAL A 107 -7.34 -0.58 -13.35
C VAL A 107 -7.14 -2.02 -13.82
N ALA A 108 -6.37 -2.25 -14.88
CA ALA A 108 -6.02 -3.59 -15.33
C ALA A 108 -5.30 -4.38 -14.24
N GLN A 109 -4.29 -3.78 -13.60
CA GLN A 109 -3.60 -4.41 -12.48
C GLN A 109 -4.55 -4.73 -11.32
N ALA A 110 -5.45 -3.80 -10.97
CA ALA A 110 -6.46 -4.01 -9.94
C ALA A 110 -7.41 -5.18 -10.27
N LEU A 111 -7.79 -5.33 -11.55
CA LEU A 111 -8.65 -6.41 -12.05
C LEU A 111 -7.94 -7.77 -12.09
N VAL A 112 -6.63 -7.80 -12.38
CA VAL A 112 -5.79 -8.99 -12.16
C VAL A 112 -5.79 -9.33 -10.67
N VAL A 113 -5.64 -8.31 -9.81
CA VAL A 113 -5.63 -8.52 -8.35
C VAL A 113 -6.97 -9.00 -7.80
N SER A 114 -8.09 -8.61 -8.43
CA SER A 114 -9.42 -9.11 -8.10
C SER A 114 -9.82 -10.37 -8.88
N ASP A 115 -8.87 -11.04 -9.55
CA ASP A 115 -9.07 -12.28 -10.30
C ASP A 115 -10.22 -12.20 -11.32
N SER A 116 -10.22 -11.13 -12.13
CA SER A 116 -11.29 -10.82 -13.12
C SER A 116 -10.76 -10.89 -14.57
N PRO A 117 -10.42 -12.08 -15.08
CA PRO A 117 -9.72 -12.25 -16.37
C PRO A 117 -10.52 -11.78 -17.58
N SER A 118 -11.84 -11.95 -17.58
CA SER A 118 -12.70 -11.52 -18.70
C SER A 118 -12.72 -10.00 -18.88
N ASP A 119 -12.70 -9.24 -17.79
CA ASP A 119 -12.64 -7.78 -17.83
C ASP A 119 -11.27 -7.29 -18.30
N VAL A 120 -10.18 -7.96 -17.88
CA VAL A 120 -8.81 -7.67 -18.34
C VAL A 120 -8.67 -7.97 -19.83
N ALA A 121 -9.18 -9.12 -20.29
CA ALA A 121 -9.17 -9.48 -21.70
C ALA A 121 -9.92 -8.47 -22.56
N ARG A 122 -11.08 -7.97 -22.09
CA ARG A 122 -11.84 -6.91 -22.78
C ARG A 122 -11.11 -5.57 -22.79
N LEU A 123 -10.37 -5.26 -21.71
CA LEU A 123 -9.68 -3.99 -21.58
C LEU A 123 -8.44 -3.93 -22.48
N GLU A 124 -7.83 -5.08 -22.77
CA GLU A 124 -6.61 -5.22 -23.54
C GLU A 124 -5.52 -4.23 -23.08
N PRO A 125 -5.06 -4.35 -21.82
CA PRO A 125 -3.96 -3.54 -21.32
C PRO A 125 -2.64 -3.90 -22.01
N GLU A 126 -1.65 -3.04 -21.80
CA GLU A 126 -0.26 -3.38 -22.13
C GLU A 126 0.24 -4.27 -21.01
N ILE A 127 0.98 -5.34 -21.33
CA ILE A 127 1.50 -6.25 -20.32
C ILE A 127 2.77 -5.64 -19.73
N THR A 128 2.61 -4.81 -18.70
CA THR A 128 3.76 -4.27 -17.97
C THR A 128 4.33 -5.34 -17.04
N SER A 129 5.58 -5.16 -16.61
CA SER A 129 6.23 -6.06 -15.63
C SER A 129 5.43 -6.20 -14.34
N GLU A 130 4.73 -5.16 -13.91
CA GLU A 130 3.86 -5.24 -12.73
C GLU A 130 2.60 -6.07 -12.94
N ILE A 131 1.98 -5.99 -14.11
CA ILE A 131 0.81 -6.81 -14.46
C ILE A 131 1.25 -8.28 -14.59
N TYR A 132 2.36 -8.51 -15.27
CA TYR A 132 2.96 -9.84 -15.40
C TYR A 132 3.26 -10.46 -14.04
N ALA A 133 3.96 -9.75 -13.15
CA ALA A 133 4.26 -10.22 -11.80
C ALA A 133 3.01 -10.55 -10.97
N GLU A 134 1.92 -9.79 -11.14
CA GLU A 134 0.65 -10.08 -10.46
C GLU A 134 0.00 -11.37 -10.96
N ILE A 135 0.04 -11.62 -12.28
CA ILE A 135 -0.44 -12.85 -12.90
C ILE A 135 0.38 -14.05 -12.40
N MET A 136 1.71 -13.93 -12.43
CA MET A 136 2.64 -15.01 -12.10
C MET A 136 2.74 -15.35 -10.62
N SER A 137 2.07 -14.59 -9.76
CA SER A 137 2.15 -14.79 -8.31
C SER A 137 1.49 -16.06 -7.75
N GLY A 138 0.97 -16.94 -8.60
CA GLY A 138 0.49 -18.27 -8.24
C GLY A 138 -0.87 -18.33 -7.51
N VAL A 139 -1.53 -17.17 -7.32
CA VAL A 139 -2.86 -17.08 -6.70
C VAL A 139 -3.98 -16.88 -7.73
N ARG A 140 -3.64 -16.61 -8.99
CA ARG A 140 -4.58 -16.20 -10.04
C ARG A 140 -5.14 -17.37 -10.82
N SER A 141 -6.30 -17.16 -11.43
CA SER A 141 -6.92 -18.12 -12.35
C SER A 141 -6.04 -18.39 -13.58
N ASP A 142 -6.04 -19.66 -14.02
CA ASP A 142 -5.35 -20.13 -15.23
C ASP A 142 -5.74 -19.36 -16.50
N ALA A 143 -6.93 -18.74 -16.52
CA ALA A 143 -7.38 -17.90 -17.62
C ALA A 143 -6.43 -16.72 -17.91
N PHE A 144 -5.66 -16.26 -16.92
CA PHE A 144 -4.63 -15.24 -17.14
C PHE A 144 -3.40 -15.78 -17.86
N GLN A 145 -3.05 -17.06 -17.70
CA GLN A 145 -1.95 -17.68 -18.44
C GLN A 145 -2.34 -17.83 -19.93
N GLU A 146 -3.58 -18.25 -20.20
CA GLU A 146 -4.10 -18.29 -21.57
C GLU A 146 -4.08 -16.90 -22.21
N PHE A 147 -4.45 -15.87 -21.46
CA PHE A 147 -4.40 -14.48 -21.91
C PHE A 147 -2.97 -14.01 -22.24
N LEU A 148 -1.97 -14.40 -21.43
CA LEU A 148 -0.56 -14.10 -21.71
C LEU A 148 -0.07 -14.81 -22.98
N HIS A 149 -0.27 -16.13 -23.07
CA HIS A 149 0.16 -16.93 -24.22
C HIS A 149 -0.46 -16.49 -25.56
N GLN A 150 -1.65 -15.89 -25.53
CA GLN A 150 -2.28 -15.35 -26.74
C GLN A 150 -1.70 -14.00 -27.19
N ARG A 151 -1.06 -13.25 -26.30
CA ARG A 151 -0.68 -11.84 -26.52
C ARG A 151 0.82 -11.58 -26.44
N GLN A 152 1.60 -12.48 -25.86
CA GLN A 152 3.04 -12.34 -25.70
C GLN A 152 3.73 -13.49 -26.43
N SER A 153 4.80 -13.17 -27.12
CA SER A 153 5.75 -14.17 -27.60
C SER A 153 6.58 -14.71 -26.44
N ASN A 154 7.16 -15.90 -26.60
CA ASN A 154 8.03 -16.48 -25.57
C ASN A 154 9.22 -15.57 -25.23
N GLU A 155 9.75 -14.81 -26.20
CA GLU A 155 10.87 -13.88 -26.00
C GLU A 155 10.46 -12.68 -25.13
N GLU A 156 9.28 -12.12 -25.35
CA GLU A 156 8.73 -11.03 -24.52
C GLU A 156 8.39 -11.52 -23.10
N GLU A 157 7.89 -12.75 -22.95
CA GLU A 157 7.67 -13.34 -21.62
C GLU A 157 8.98 -13.57 -20.86
N GLU A 158 10.05 -14.00 -21.54
CA GLU A 158 11.38 -14.13 -20.94
C GLU A 158 11.90 -12.76 -20.46
N GLU A 159 11.80 -11.71 -21.27
CA GLU A 159 12.18 -10.35 -20.85
C GLU A 159 11.39 -9.90 -19.61
N LEU A 160 10.08 -10.13 -19.56
CA LEU A 160 9.23 -9.79 -18.41
C LEU A 160 9.58 -10.61 -17.15
N ALA A 161 9.97 -11.88 -17.33
CA ALA A 161 10.37 -12.75 -16.23
C ALA A 161 11.73 -12.35 -15.63
N GLU A 162 12.69 -11.88 -16.43
CA GLU A 162 13.98 -11.36 -15.93
C GLU A 162 13.78 -10.22 -14.92
N TRP A 163 12.77 -9.36 -15.13
CA TRP A 163 12.41 -8.31 -14.17
C TRP A 163 11.96 -8.84 -12.81
N MET A 164 11.37 -10.04 -12.75
CA MET A 164 10.96 -10.70 -11.51
C MET A 164 12.13 -11.36 -10.77
N GLU A 165 13.19 -11.77 -11.48
CA GLU A 165 14.39 -12.39 -10.90
C GLU A 165 15.34 -11.37 -10.26
N LEU A 166 15.19 -10.08 -10.58
CA LEU A 166 15.90 -9.02 -9.87
C LEU A 166 15.52 -9.05 -8.39
N PRO A 167 16.47 -8.89 -7.44
CA PRO A 167 16.19 -8.99 -6.01
C PRO A 167 15.21 -7.90 -5.57
N HIS A 168 13.91 -8.18 -5.68
CA HIS A 168 12.87 -7.41 -5.03
C HIS A 168 13.01 -7.72 -3.55
N ASP A 169 13.68 -6.79 -2.86
CA ASP A 169 13.87 -6.68 -1.41
C ASP A 169 12.99 -7.68 -0.63
N ILE A 170 13.61 -8.78 -0.22
CA ILE A 170 13.06 -10.09 0.18
C ILE A 170 12.37 -10.02 1.56
N HIS A 171 11.78 -8.87 1.90
CA HIS A 171 11.30 -8.56 3.23
C HIS A 171 9.82 -8.18 3.17
N ASP A 172 9.07 -9.25 2.97
CA ASP A 172 7.62 -9.40 2.89
C ASP A 172 6.95 -9.00 4.22
N VAL A 173 6.77 -7.70 4.39
CA VAL A 173 6.08 -7.14 5.55
C VAL A 173 4.60 -6.86 5.26
N ALA A 174 4.28 -6.65 3.99
CA ALA A 174 2.95 -6.71 3.40
C ALA A 174 3.12 -6.34 1.93
N ARG A 175 2.58 -7.16 1.03
CA ARG A 175 2.79 -7.12 -0.43
C ARG A 175 2.83 -5.73 -1.07
N TYR A 176 2.00 -4.79 -0.59
CA TYR A 176 1.90 -3.44 -1.17
C TYR A 176 2.26 -2.27 -0.23
N ASP A 177 2.56 -2.53 1.05
CA ASP A 177 2.81 -1.45 2.03
C ASP A 177 4.06 -0.64 1.68
N HIS A 178 5.06 -1.29 1.08
CA HIS A 178 6.29 -0.64 0.62
C HIS A 178 6.05 0.25 -0.61
N PHE A 179 5.10 -0.09 -1.49
CA PHE A 179 4.73 0.74 -2.65
C PHE A 179 3.98 2.00 -2.23
N ALA A 180 3.02 1.87 -1.30
CA ALA A 180 2.33 3.03 -0.72
C ALA A 180 3.33 3.99 -0.06
N SER A 181 4.39 3.45 0.56
CA SER A 181 5.47 4.24 1.16
C SER A 181 6.35 4.97 0.13
N LYS A 182 6.64 4.36 -1.03
CA LYS A 182 7.42 4.97 -2.12
C LYS A 182 6.71 6.15 -2.78
N GLU A 183 5.38 6.17 -2.74
CA GLU A 183 4.55 7.24 -3.29
C GLU A 183 4.49 8.51 -2.44
N ILE A 184 5.06 8.47 -1.24
CA ILE A 184 5.15 9.60 -0.33
C ILE A 184 6.30 10.51 -0.78
N LYS A 185 6.07 11.82 -0.90
CA LYS A 185 7.08 12.79 -1.40
C LYS A 185 8.40 12.69 -0.60
N SER A 186 9.54 12.83 -1.29
CA SER A 186 10.86 12.58 -0.69
C SER A 186 11.20 13.45 0.52
N TRP A 187 10.67 14.67 0.64
CA TRP A 187 10.88 15.52 1.81
C TRP A 187 10.07 15.07 3.04
N PHE A 188 9.03 14.23 2.88
CA PHE A 188 8.43 13.46 3.98
C PHE A 188 9.29 12.24 4.35
N ALA A 189 10.04 11.70 3.39
CA ALA A 189 10.91 10.53 3.57
C ALA A 189 12.34 10.88 4.02
N LYS A 190 12.76 12.14 3.89
CA LYS A 190 14.13 12.61 4.21
C LYS A 190 14.51 12.36 5.67
N ALA A 191 13.51 12.29 6.55
CA ALA A 191 13.69 12.04 7.97
C ALA A 191 13.81 10.55 8.36
N LEU A 192 13.75 9.62 7.40
CA LEU A 192 13.93 8.19 7.67
C LEU A 192 15.37 7.70 7.52
N LYS A 193 16.27 8.48 6.91
CA LYS A 193 17.69 8.12 6.80
C LYS A 193 18.46 8.29 8.11
N GLU A 194 17.90 9.04 9.06
CA GLU A 194 18.54 9.37 10.35
C GLU A 194 17.52 9.21 11.48
N LEU A 195 16.85 8.05 11.55
CA LEU A 195 15.98 7.75 12.68
C LEU A 195 16.83 7.11 13.78
N THR A 196 17.27 7.93 14.73
CA THR A 196 17.96 7.45 15.93
C THR A 196 16.94 6.98 16.96
N LEU A 197 17.36 6.10 17.88
CA LEU A 197 16.50 5.64 18.98
C LEU A 197 16.12 6.78 19.94
N ASP A 198 16.94 7.83 19.95
CA ASP A 198 16.70 9.05 20.72
C ASP A 198 15.50 9.83 20.16
N ASP A 199 15.27 9.81 18.84
CA ASP A 199 14.13 10.49 18.18
C ASP A 199 12.77 9.85 18.50
N VAL A 200 12.76 8.57 18.91
CA VAL A 200 11.57 7.84 19.37
C VAL A 200 11.41 7.82 20.90
N GLY A 201 12.29 8.51 21.64
CA GLY A 201 12.22 8.62 23.09
C GLY A 201 12.51 7.31 23.83
N VAL A 202 13.28 6.42 23.20
CA VAL A 202 13.69 5.14 23.78
C VAL A 202 15.20 5.20 23.99
N GLU A 203 15.65 5.48 25.22
CA GLU A 203 17.06 5.31 25.59
C GLU A 203 17.42 3.82 25.46
N ASN A 204 18.17 3.47 24.42
CA ASN A 204 18.63 2.11 24.25
C ASN A 204 19.85 1.84 25.15
N ARG A 205 19.66 0.94 26.12
CA ARG A 205 20.76 0.08 26.56
C ARG A 205 21.20 -0.77 25.36
N GLU A 206 22.46 -0.54 25.00
CA GLU A 206 23.35 -1.33 24.15
C GLU A 206 23.16 -1.18 22.63
N VAL A 207 24.30 -0.83 22.03
CA VAL A 207 24.50 -0.22 20.72
C VAL A 207 24.90 -1.31 19.73
N TYR A 208 24.20 -1.40 18.59
CA TYR A 208 24.73 -2.00 17.37
C TYR A 208 25.06 -0.90 16.37
N GLU A 209 26.22 -1.01 15.73
CA GLU A 209 26.87 0.01 14.88
C GLU A 209 26.00 0.58 13.74
N PRO A 210 26.32 1.80 13.26
CA PRO A 210 25.31 2.72 12.70
C PRO A 210 25.07 2.65 11.20
N ASP A 211 25.72 1.76 10.44
CA ASP A 211 25.98 2.09 9.03
C ASP A 211 24.91 1.70 8.01
N THR A 212 23.70 1.32 8.42
CA THR A 212 22.56 1.19 7.51
C THR A 212 21.27 1.02 8.31
N ARG A 213 20.53 2.11 8.56
CA ARG A 213 19.16 2.03 9.07
C ARG A 213 18.24 2.79 8.13
N ASP A 214 17.45 2.03 7.39
CA ASP A 214 16.47 2.54 6.44
C ASP A 214 15.10 2.65 7.14
N ALA A 215 14.23 3.54 6.66
CA ALA A 215 12.78 3.54 6.93
C ALA A 215 12.16 2.14 6.97
N ARG A 216 12.65 1.30 6.06
CA ARG A 216 12.28 -0.10 5.88
C ARG A 216 12.44 -0.89 7.17
N ASP A 217 13.46 -0.62 7.98
CA ASP A 217 13.72 -1.36 9.22
C ASP A 217 12.74 -1.01 10.34
N LEU A 218 12.23 0.22 10.38
CA LEU A 218 11.22 0.62 11.36
C LEU A 218 9.82 0.09 10.99
N ILE A 219 9.48 0.07 9.69
CA ILE A 219 8.25 -0.58 9.20
C ILE A 219 8.36 -2.10 9.36
N ARG A 220 9.53 -2.71 9.08
CA ARG A 220 9.84 -4.12 9.38
C ARG A 220 9.67 -4.41 10.87
N TYR A 221 10.25 -3.58 11.75
CA TYR A 221 10.11 -3.72 13.20
C TYR A 221 8.65 -3.65 13.63
N MET A 222 7.93 -2.59 13.24
CA MET A 222 6.54 -2.37 13.63
C MET A 222 5.58 -3.45 13.12
N SER A 223 5.91 -4.11 12.01
CA SER A 223 5.07 -5.14 11.40
C SER A 223 5.49 -6.57 11.74
N ALA A 224 6.75 -6.77 12.17
CA ALA A 224 7.18 -8.00 12.85
C ALA A 224 6.43 -8.16 14.17
N PHE A 225 5.99 -7.06 14.78
CA PHE A 225 4.90 -7.10 15.75
C PHE A 225 3.58 -7.22 15.00
N LEU A 226 3.10 -8.46 14.82
CA LEU A 226 1.73 -8.89 15.15
C LEU A 226 1.46 -10.30 14.59
N LYS A 227 0.98 -11.21 15.46
CA LYS A 227 -0.05 -12.23 15.10
C LYS A 227 -0.58 -13.11 16.24
N LYS A 228 -0.05 -13.05 17.47
CA LYS A 228 -0.68 -13.70 18.63
C LYS A 228 -0.79 -12.73 19.82
N PRO A 229 -1.94 -12.63 20.51
CA PRO A 229 -1.94 -12.07 21.85
C PRO A 229 -0.96 -12.90 22.68
N ARG A 230 -0.07 -12.24 23.44
CA ARG A 230 0.75 -12.92 24.45
C ARG A 230 -0.20 -13.53 25.46
N ASP A 231 -0.35 -14.84 25.42
CA ASP A 231 -1.10 -15.58 26.43
C ASP A 231 -0.19 -15.76 27.65
N HIS A 232 -0.18 -14.74 28.51
CA HIS A 232 0.58 -14.74 29.76
C HIS A 232 0.25 -15.94 30.67
N TYR A 233 -0.92 -16.58 30.51
CA TYR A 233 -1.29 -17.77 31.28
C TYR A 233 -0.59 -19.04 30.80
N ARG A 234 -0.22 -19.12 29.52
CA ARG A 234 0.50 -20.27 28.96
C ARG A 234 1.97 -20.25 29.36
N GLU A 235 2.61 -19.08 29.30
CA GLU A 235 4.00 -18.89 29.71
C GLU A 235 4.20 -19.18 31.22
N ALA A 236 3.23 -18.85 32.07
CA ALA A 236 3.29 -19.15 33.51
C ALA A 236 3.11 -20.64 33.86
N ARG A 237 2.51 -21.43 32.96
CA ARG A 237 2.33 -22.89 33.13
C ARG A 237 3.55 -23.69 32.68
N GLU A 238 4.28 -23.19 31.69
CA GLU A 238 5.49 -23.83 31.16
C GLU A 238 6.75 -23.52 32.01
N ALA A 239 6.65 -22.53 32.93
CA ALA A 239 7.70 -22.14 33.87
C ALA A 239 7.59 -22.80 35.26
N ARG A 240 6.78 -23.85 35.42
CA ARG A 240 6.70 -24.71 36.62
C ARG A 240 7.05 -26.14 36.28
#